data_AF-A0A2J8WSR4-F1
#
_entry.id   AF-A0A2J8WSR4-F1
#
_cell.length_a   1.000
_cell.length_b   1.000
_cell.length_c   1.000
_cell.angle_alpha   90.00
_cell.angle_beta   90.00
_cell.angle_gamma   90.00
#
_symmetry.space_group_name_H-M   'P 1'
#
loop_
_entity.id
_entity.type
_entity.pdbx_description
1 polymer ?
#
loop_
_entity_poly.entity_id
_entity_poly.type
_entity_poly.pdbx_seq_one_letter_code
_entity_poly.pdbx_strand_id
1 'polypeptide(L)'
;MRKVLETVFDEVIMVDVLDSGDSAHLTLMKRPELGVTLTKLHCWSLTQYSKCVFMDADTLVLANIDDLFEREELSAAPDPGWPDCFNSGVFVYQPSVETYNQLLHLASEQGSFDGGDQGILNTFFSSWATTDIRKHLPFIYNLSSISIYSYLPAFKV
;
A
#
# COMPACT_ATOMS: atom_id res chain seq x y z
N MET A 1 3.17 -17.75 16.20
CA MET A 1 2.42 -16.78 15.38
C MET A 1 2.34 -17.21 13.92
N ARG A 2 3.45 -17.52 13.23
CA ARG A 2 3.40 -18.03 11.83
C ARG A 2 2.40 -19.17 11.59
N LYS A 3 2.43 -20.23 12.42
CA LYS A 3 1.47 -21.34 12.34
C LYS A 3 0.01 -20.93 12.46
N VAL A 4 -0.29 -19.81 13.13
CA VAL A 4 -1.65 -19.28 13.23
C VAL A 4 -2.03 -18.55 11.94
N LEU A 5 -1.10 -17.79 11.35
CA LEU A 5 -1.30 -17.18 10.03
C LEU A 5 -1.63 -18.24 8.98
N GLU A 6 -0.92 -19.38 8.99
CA GLU A 6 -1.15 -20.51 8.09
C GLU A 6 -2.53 -21.19 8.27
N THR A 7 -3.26 -20.88 9.35
CA THR A 7 -4.66 -21.36 9.53
C THR A 7 -5.71 -20.37 9.02
N VAL A 8 -5.31 -19.14 8.70
CA VAL A 8 -6.20 -18.03 8.32
C VAL A 8 -5.97 -17.60 6.88
N PHE A 9 -4.71 -17.54 6.44
CA PHE A 9 -4.30 -17.15 5.10
C PHE A 9 -3.95 -18.37 4.24
N ASP A 10 -4.33 -18.33 2.97
CA ASP A 10 -4.01 -19.39 2.00
C ASP A 10 -2.50 -19.49 1.72
N GLU A 11 -1.81 -18.34 1.72
CA GLU A 11 -0.36 -18.24 1.52
C GLU A 11 0.27 -17.36 2.61
N VAL A 12 1.40 -17.80 3.17
CA VAL A 12 2.20 -17.03 4.13
C VAL A 12 3.63 -16.89 3.59
N ILE A 13 3.93 -15.70 3.09
CA ILE A 13 5.21 -15.38 2.46
C ILE A 13 6.14 -14.74 3.50
N MET A 14 7.34 -15.31 3.62
CA MET A 14 8.40 -14.70 4.43
C MET A 14 9.20 -13.75 3.56
N VAL A 15 9.35 -12.52 4.05
CA VAL A 15 10.23 -11.51 3.47
C VAL A 15 11.28 -11.19 4.53
N ASP A 16 12.56 -11.25 4.15
CA ASP A 16 13.69 -10.91 5.02
C ASP A 16 14.63 -9.95 4.31
N VAL A 17 14.31 -8.66 4.39
CA VAL A 17 15.12 -7.59 3.79
C VAL A 17 16.54 -7.47 4.38
N LEU A 18 16.81 -8.12 5.51
CA LEU A 18 18.15 -8.18 6.10
C LEU A 18 19.01 -9.28 5.47
N ASP A 19 18.42 -10.25 4.80
CA ASP A 19 19.16 -11.22 4.00
C ASP A 19 19.85 -10.50 2.85
N SER A 20 21.17 -10.71 2.71
CA SER A 20 21.97 -10.16 1.61
C SER A 20 21.51 -10.59 0.21
N GLY A 21 20.75 -11.69 0.11
CA GLY A 21 20.15 -12.16 -1.13
C GLY A 21 18.84 -11.45 -1.50
N ASP A 22 18.28 -10.63 -0.61
CA ASP A 22 17.03 -9.90 -0.86
C ASP A 22 17.27 -8.70 -1.80
N SER A 23 16.40 -8.52 -2.79
CA SER A 23 16.51 -7.45 -3.78
C SER A 23 16.42 -6.04 -3.18
N ALA A 24 15.79 -5.89 -2.01
CA ALA A 24 15.70 -4.62 -1.30
C ALA A 24 16.89 -4.38 -0.34
N HIS A 25 17.78 -5.35 -0.11
CA HIS A 25 18.86 -5.25 0.87
C HIS A 25 19.78 -4.04 0.63
N LEU A 26 20.17 -3.81 -0.63
CA LEU A 26 21.02 -2.67 -0.98
C LEU A 26 20.32 -1.33 -0.74
N THR A 27 19.02 -1.26 -1.04
CA THR A 27 18.20 -0.06 -0.76
C THR A 27 18.09 0.15 0.75
N LEU A 28 17.89 -0.92 1.52
CA LEU A 28 17.85 -0.87 2.98
C LEU A 28 19.16 -0.34 3.58
N MET A 29 20.31 -0.78 3.06
CA MET A 29 21.62 -0.28 3.53
C MET A 29 21.83 1.21 3.26
N LYS A 30 21.22 1.75 2.19
CA LYS A 30 21.26 3.19 1.85
C LYS A 30 20.23 4.02 2.65
N ARG A 31 19.13 3.38 3.08
CA ARG A 31 17.95 3.99 3.71
C ARG A 31 17.38 3.07 4.81
N PRO A 32 18.09 2.90 5.95
CA PRO A 32 17.68 1.95 6.98
C PRO A 32 16.33 2.29 7.62
N GLU A 33 15.92 3.55 7.59
CA GLU A 33 14.61 4.02 8.06
C GLU A 33 13.43 3.44 7.27
N LEU A 34 13.66 2.98 6.03
CA LEU A 34 12.62 2.46 5.14
C LEU A 34 12.38 0.95 5.28
N GLY A 35 12.93 0.27 6.30
CA GLY A 35 12.86 -1.20 6.38
C GLY A 35 11.45 -1.79 6.32
N VAL A 36 10.48 -1.16 7.01
CA VAL A 36 9.06 -1.56 6.94
C VAL A 36 8.49 -1.31 5.55
N THR A 37 8.76 -0.13 4.98
CA THR A 37 8.35 0.23 3.62
C THR A 37 8.86 -0.78 2.59
N LEU A 38 10.15 -1.09 2.61
CA LEU A 38 10.77 -2.04 1.67
C LEU A 38 10.20 -3.45 1.81
N THR A 39 9.84 -3.84 3.04
CA THR A 39 9.12 -5.10 3.27
C THR A 39 7.72 -5.07 2.66
N LYS A 40 6.97 -3.96 2.82
CA LYS A 40 5.63 -3.78 2.22
C LYS A 40 5.67 -3.80 0.68
N LEU A 41 6.69 -3.19 0.07
CA LEU A 41 6.84 -3.16 -1.40
C LEU A 41 6.98 -4.55 -2.04
N HIS A 42 7.39 -5.57 -1.29
CA HIS A 42 7.40 -6.96 -1.78
C HIS A 42 6.03 -7.47 -2.19
N CYS A 43 4.93 -6.79 -1.85
CA CYS A 43 3.62 -7.15 -2.39
C CYS A 43 3.60 -7.11 -3.95
N TRP A 44 4.39 -6.23 -4.59
CA TRP A 44 4.52 -6.21 -6.06
C TRP A 44 5.30 -7.41 -6.63
N SER A 45 6.05 -8.17 -5.82
CA SER A 45 6.77 -9.36 -6.31
C SER A 45 5.89 -10.62 -6.38
N LEU A 46 4.64 -10.55 -5.89
CA LEU A 46 3.68 -11.66 -5.83
C LEU A 46 3.03 -11.97 -7.19
N THR A 47 3.87 -12.22 -8.19
CA THR A 47 3.49 -12.42 -9.60
C THR A 47 2.69 -13.69 -9.88
N GLN A 48 2.45 -14.54 -8.87
CA GLN A 48 1.44 -15.60 -8.96
C GLN A 48 0.00 -15.04 -9.04
N TYR A 49 -0.22 -13.78 -8.64
CA TYR A 49 -1.49 -13.09 -8.75
C TYR A 49 -1.47 -12.07 -9.89
N SER A 50 -2.60 -11.93 -10.60
CA SER A 50 -2.76 -10.94 -11.68
C SER A 50 -3.17 -9.56 -11.17
N LYS A 51 -3.81 -9.49 -10.00
CA LYS A 51 -4.26 -8.27 -9.32
C LYS A 51 -4.47 -8.58 -7.85
N CYS A 52 -4.16 -7.62 -7.00
CA CYS A 52 -4.30 -7.73 -5.56
C CYS A 52 -4.91 -6.45 -4.98
N VAL A 53 -5.57 -6.59 -3.83
CA VAL A 53 -5.90 -5.49 -2.93
C VAL A 53 -4.95 -5.60 -1.75
N PHE A 54 -4.09 -4.61 -1.58
CA PHE A 54 -3.27 -4.50 -0.38
C PHE A 54 -4.11 -3.89 0.75
N MET A 55 -3.96 -4.41 1.96
CA MET A 55 -4.58 -3.88 3.17
C MET A 55 -3.55 -3.92 4.31
N ASP A 56 -3.33 -2.79 5.00
CA ASP A 56 -2.49 -2.77 6.20
C ASP A 56 -3.13 -3.63 7.32
N ALA A 57 -2.28 -4.19 8.18
CA ALA A 57 -2.72 -5.16 9.20
C ALA A 57 -3.61 -4.54 10.30
N ASP A 58 -3.71 -3.22 10.36
CA ASP A 58 -4.57 -2.45 11.27
C ASP A 58 -5.89 -2.00 10.62
N THR A 59 -6.20 -2.51 9.42
CA THR A 59 -7.51 -2.34 8.77
C THR A 59 -8.50 -3.41 9.22
N LEU A 60 -9.81 -3.11 9.09
CA LEU A 60 -10.89 -4.05 9.40
C LEU A 60 -11.98 -4.01 8.34
N VAL A 61 -12.25 -5.15 7.71
CA VAL A 61 -13.33 -5.30 6.73
C VAL A 61 -14.68 -5.45 7.45
N LEU A 62 -15.63 -4.58 7.13
CA LEU A 62 -16.98 -4.57 7.72
C LEU A 62 -18.08 -5.05 6.78
N ALA A 63 -17.77 -5.14 5.48
CA ALA A 63 -18.66 -5.62 4.43
C ALA A 63 -17.82 -6.24 3.31
N ASN A 64 -18.46 -6.98 2.39
CA ASN A 64 -17.76 -7.51 1.22
C ASN A 64 -17.17 -6.38 0.38
N ILE A 65 -15.92 -6.54 -0.07
CA ILE A 65 -15.17 -5.53 -0.85
C ILE A 65 -14.57 -6.11 -2.15
N ASP A 66 -15.06 -7.26 -2.61
CA ASP A 66 -14.53 -7.93 -3.82
C ASP A 66 -14.69 -7.08 -5.09
N ASP A 67 -15.63 -6.13 -5.10
CA ASP A 67 -15.80 -5.16 -6.16
C ASP A 67 -14.58 -4.24 -6.34
N LEU A 68 -13.67 -4.16 -5.36
CA LEU A 68 -12.37 -3.50 -5.54
C LEU A 68 -11.52 -4.16 -6.64
N PHE A 69 -11.69 -5.46 -6.92
CA PHE A 69 -10.97 -6.13 -8.00
C PHE A 69 -11.41 -5.67 -9.40
N GLU A 70 -12.49 -4.90 -9.53
CA GLU A 70 -12.87 -4.24 -10.79
C GLU A 70 -11.99 -3.03 -11.12
N ARG A 71 -11.23 -2.51 -10.15
CA ARG A 71 -10.38 -1.32 -10.28
C ARG A 71 -9.02 -1.64 -10.93
N GLU A 72 -8.35 -0.61 -11.43
CA GLU A 72 -7.01 -0.71 -12.05
C GLU A 72 -5.90 -0.18 -11.13
N GLU A 73 -4.64 -0.49 -11.45
CA GLU A 73 -3.49 0.09 -10.73
C GLU A 73 -3.29 1.57 -11.12
N LEU A 74 -2.96 2.48 -10.20
CA LEU A 74 -3.09 2.39 -8.74
C LEU A 74 -4.43 2.99 -8.36
N SER A 75 -5.27 2.26 -7.62
CA SER A 75 -6.52 2.80 -7.05
C SER A 75 -6.46 2.79 -5.53
N ALA A 76 -6.70 3.93 -4.89
CA ALA A 76 -6.64 4.10 -3.45
C ALA A 76 -7.62 5.18 -2.99
N ALA A 77 -7.90 5.25 -1.69
CA ALA A 77 -8.76 6.28 -1.11
C ALA A 77 -7.95 7.54 -0.74
N PRO A 78 -8.56 8.74 -0.72
CA PRO A 78 -7.88 9.96 -0.29
C PRO A 78 -7.44 9.89 1.18
N ASP A 79 -6.28 10.48 1.48
CA ASP A 79 -5.83 10.69 2.85
C ASP A 79 -6.62 11.85 3.50
N PRO A 80 -7.09 11.70 4.76
CA PRO A 80 -7.87 12.75 5.41
C PRO A 80 -7.04 13.99 5.80
N GLY A 81 -5.72 13.87 5.92
CA GLY A 81 -4.82 14.98 6.26
C GLY A 81 -4.48 15.83 5.04
N TRP A 82 -4.02 15.19 3.97
CA TRP A 82 -3.71 15.85 2.69
C TRP A 82 -4.44 15.13 1.53
N PRO A 83 -5.62 15.62 1.10
CA PRO A 83 -6.52 14.85 0.21
C PRO A 83 -6.04 14.71 -1.23
N ASP A 84 -5.02 15.47 -1.65
CA ASP A 84 -4.33 15.25 -2.93
C ASP A 84 -3.31 14.11 -2.86
N CYS A 85 -3.08 13.54 -1.67
CA CYS A 85 -2.40 12.28 -1.49
C CYS A 85 -3.43 11.19 -1.22
N PHE A 86 -3.17 9.99 -1.73
CA PHE A 86 -3.92 8.81 -1.32
C PHE A 86 -3.35 8.21 -0.05
N ASN A 87 -4.23 7.60 0.74
CA ASN A 87 -3.83 6.80 1.88
C ASN A 87 -3.38 5.41 1.42
N SER A 88 -2.20 5.00 1.87
CA SER A 88 -1.57 3.72 1.47
C SER A 88 -2.05 2.49 2.26
N GLY A 89 -3.00 2.68 3.18
CA GLY A 89 -3.56 1.61 4.01
C GLY A 89 -4.39 0.60 3.23
N VAL A 90 -5.04 1.03 2.15
CA VAL A 90 -5.79 0.16 1.23
C VAL A 90 -5.60 0.65 -0.19
N PHE A 91 -5.11 -0.24 -1.08
CA PHE A 91 -4.97 0.08 -2.49
C PHE A 91 -5.04 -1.15 -3.39
N VAL A 92 -5.49 -0.94 -4.63
CA VAL A 92 -5.54 -1.95 -5.70
C VAL A 92 -4.31 -1.79 -6.59
N TYR A 93 -3.60 -2.89 -6.82
CA TYR A 93 -2.36 -2.92 -7.60
C TYR A 93 -2.25 -4.19 -8.44
N GLN A 94 -1.28 -4.21 -9.35
CA GLN A 94 -0.93 -5.36 -10.17
C GLN A 94 0.50 -5.80 -9.84
N PRO A 95 0.71 -7.00 -9.28
CA PRO A 95 2.04 -7.53 -9.06
C PRO A 95 2.87 -7.53 -10.35
N SER A 96 4.05 -6.91 -10.30
CA SER A 96 4.99 -6.79 -11.41
C SER A 96 6.39 -6.58 -10.84
N VAL A 97 7.32 -7.42 -11.28
CA VAL A 97 8.74 -7.29 -10.93
C VAL A 97 9.32 -5.97 -11.46
N GLU A 98 8.84 -5.51 -12.62
CA GLU A 98 9.20 -4.21 -13.18
C GLU A 98 8.78 -3.06 -12.27
N THR A 99 7.50 -3.01 -11.86
CA THR A 99 6.98 -1.99 -10.94
C THR A 99 7.70 -2.03 -9.60
N TYR A 100 7.93 -3.23 -9.06
CA TYR A 100 8.71 -3.42 -7.83
C TYR A 100 10.12 -2.82 -7.93
N ASN A 101 10.86 -3.13 -8.99
CA ASN A 101 12.21 -2.60 -9.19
C ASN A 101 12.22 -1.08 -9.36
N GLN A 102 11.21 -0.51 -10.02
CA GLN A 102 11.07 0.94 -10.17
C GLN A 102 10.77 1.62 -8.82
N LEU A 103 9.94 1.01 -7.98
CA LEU A 103 9.67 1.48 -6.61
C LEU A 103 10.93 1.42 -5.73
N LEU A 104 11.69 0.33 -5.80
CA LEU A 104 12.99 0.23 -5.10
C LEU A 104 13.99 1.27 -5.58
N HIS A 105 14.05 1.53 -6.89
CA HIS A 105 14.92 2.56 -7.45
C HIS A 105 14.54 3.94 -6.93
N LEU A 106 13.24 4.27 -6.92
CA LEU A 106 12.74 5.53 -6.36
C LEU A 106 13.08 5.66 -4.87
N ALA A 107 12.83 4.62 -4.08
CA ALA A 107 13.14 4.59 -2.65
C ALA A 107 14.64 4.80 -2.38
N SER A 108 15.51 4.20 -3.20
CA SER A 108 16.96 4.36 -3.10
C SER A 108 17.40 5.80 -3.44
N GLU A 109 16.87 6.39 -4.50
CA GLU A 109 17.30 7.70 -4.98
C GLU A 109 16.70 8.85 -4.17
N GLN A 110 15.38 8.84 -3.99
CA GLN A 110 14.63 9.97 -3.42
C GLN A 110 14.19 9.72 -1.97
N GLY A 111 14.08 8.46 -1.53
CA GLY A 111 13.50 8.12 -0.24
C GLY A 111 12.00 8.37 -0.21
N SER A 112 11.47 8.65 0.99
CA SER A 112 10.07 8.99 1.20
C SER A 112 9.92 10.36 1.85
N PHE A 113 8.97 11.18 1.39
CA PHE A 113 8.75 12.51 1.94
C PHE A 113 8.15 12.49 3.36
N ASP A 114 7.47 11.41 3.74
CA ASP A 114 6.89 11.21 5.08
C ASP A 114 7.65 10.17 5.92
N GLY A 115 8.74 9.62 5.37
CA GLY A 115 9.51 8.54 6.00
C GLY A 115 8.84 7.16 5.97
N GLY A 116 7.65 7.03 5.39
CA GLY A 116 6.88 5.79 5.27
C GLY A 116 6.70 5.32 3.84
N ASP A 117 5.84 4.33 3.64
CA ASP A 117 5.49 3.81 2.32
C ASP A 117 4.53 4.72 1.55
N GLN A 118 3.63 5.42 2.26
CA GLN A 118 2.70 6.37 1.64
C GLN A 118 3.41 7.43 0.82
N GLY A 119 4.52 7.99 1.32
CA GLY A 119 5.27 8.99 0.58
C GLY A 119 5.96 8.44 -0.67
N ILE A 120 6.52 7.23 -0.61
CA ILE A 120 7.10 6.58 -1.80
C ILE A 120 6.01 6.30 -2.84
N LEU A 121 4.89 5.72 -2.41
CA LEU A 121 3.80 5.36 -3.31
C LEU A 121 3.16 6.60 -3.95
N ASN A 122 2.92 7.68 -3.19
CA ASN A 122 2.40 8.93 -3.75
C ASN A 122 3.40 9.61 -4.69
N THR A 123 4.70 9.51 -4.42
CA THR A 123 5.72 10.04 -5.34
C THR A 123 5.74 9.24 -6.65
N PHE A 124 5.66 7.91 -6.56
CA PHE A 124 5.66 7.03 -7.73
C PHE A 124 4.37 7.17 -8.58
N PHE A 125 3.21 7.09 -7.93
CA PHE A 125 1.89 7.22 -8.56
C PHE A 125 1.34 8.65 -8.46
N SER A 126 2.19 9.64 -8.74
CA SER A 126 1.91 11.08 -8.55
C SER A 126 0.76 11.63 -9.40
N SER A 127 0.32 10.90 -10.42
CA SER A 127 -0.81 11.29 -11.27
C SER A 127 -2.18 10.97 -10.66
N TRP A 128 -2.23 10.25 -9.52
CA TRP A 128 -3.46 9.79 -8.88
C TRP A 128 -4.48 10.93 -8.64
N ALA A 129 -4.04 12.06 -8.10
CA ALA A 129 -4.92 13.17 -7.73
C ALA A 129 -5.61 13.86 -8.92
N THR A 130 -5.00 13.79 -10.12
CA THR A 130 -5.37 14.68 -11.24
C THR A 130 -5.82 13.95 -12.51
N THR A 131 -5.79 12.62 -12.55
CA THR A 131 -5.96 11.87 -13.82
C THR A 131 -7.33 11.19 -13.95
N ASP A 132 -7.62 10.18 -13.14
CA ASP A 132 -8.79 9.31 -13.33
C ASP A 132 -9.58 9.12 -12.03
N ILE A 133 -10.81 9.62 -12.01
CA ILE A 133 -11.71 9.51 -10.86
C ILE A 133 -12.02 8.04 -10.50
N ARG A 134 -11.92 7.10 -11.44
CA ARG A 134 -12.12 5.67 -11.16
C ARG A 134 -11.01 5.10 -10.27
N LYS A 135 -9.86 5.75 -10.19
CA LYS A 135 -8.75 5.40 -9.30
C LYS A 135 -8.90 5.99 -7.90
N HIS A 136 -9.88 6.86 -7.68
CA HIS A 136 -10.26 7.36 -6.36
C HIS A 136 -11.27 6.38 -5.77
N LEU A 137 -10.77 5.51 -4.89
CA LEU A 137 -11.66 4.66 -4.12
C LEU A 137 -12.52 5.55 -3.20
N PRO A 138 -13.83 5.26 -3.07
CA PRO A 138 -14.65 5.91 -2.08
C PRO A 138 -14.02 5.80 -0.69
N PHE A 139 -14.09 6.88 0.10
CA PHE A 139 -13.45 6.96 1.42
C PHE A 139 -13.86 5.83 2.37
N ILE A 140 -15.06 5.26 2.19
CA ILE A 140 -15.57 4.14 2.98
C ILE A 140 -14.76 2.84 2.84
N TYR A 141 -13.97 2.67 1.76
CA TYR A 141 -13.07 1.50 1.61
C TYR A 141 -11.79 1.63 2.43
N ASN A 142 -11.48 2.84 2.92
CA ASN A 142 -10.33 3.09 3.79
C ASN A 142 -10.64 4.24 4.78
N LEU A 143 -11.68 4.02 5.57
CA LEU A 143 -12.15 5.02 6.52
C LEU A 143 -11.15 5.17 7.67
N SER A 144 -10.45 6.30 7.72
CA SER A 144 -9.61 6.62 8.87
C SER A 144 -10.45 6.77 10.14
N SER A 145 -10.05 6.06 11.21
CA SER A 145 -10.71 6.15 12.51
C SER A 145 -10.66 7.57 13.11
N ILE A 146 -9.67 8.38 12.70
CA ILE A 146 -9.56 9.80 13.07
C ILE A 146 -10.75 10.60 12.53
N SER A 147 -11.17 10.32 11.30
CA SER A 147 -12.27 11.03 10.64
C SER A 147 -13.62 10.82 11.32
N ILE A 148 -13.79 9.72 12.05
CA ILE A 148 -15.02 9.40 12.80
C ILE A 148 -15.31 10.46 13.87
N TYR A 149 -14.27 10.94 14.56
CA TYR A 149 -14.42 11.93 15.62
C TYR A 149 -14.00 13.34 15.22
N SER A 150 -13.19 13.51 14.17
CA SER A 150 -12.79 14.85 13.68
C SER A 150 -13.87 15.51 12.84
N TYR A 151 -14.64 14.73 12.05
CA TYR A 151 -15.73 15.25 11.22
C TYR A 151 -17.04 14.48 11.43
N LEU A 152 -17.50 14.46 12.68
CA LEU A 152 -18.68 13.72 13.12
C LEU A 152 -19.96 13.98 12.29
N PRO A 153 -20.27 15.21 11.84
CA PRO A 153 -21.38 15.44 10.92
C PRO A 153 -21.32 14.59 9.63
N ALA A 154 -20.15 14.47 8.99
CA ALA A 154 -20.00 13.69 7.77
C ALA A 154 -20.08 12.17 8.01
N PHE A 155 -19.65 11.71 9.18
CA PHE A 155 -19.69 10.28 9.55
C PHE A 155 -21.11 9.78 9.88
N LYS A 156 -21.99 10.65 10.39
CA LYS A 156 -23.34 10.26 10.85
C LYS A 156 -24.41 10.25 9.76
N VAL A 157 -24.07 10.61 8.52
CA VAL A 157 -25.01 10.69 7.39
C VAL A 157 -25.29 9.31 6.83
#